data_AF-A0A3D4B050-F1
#
_entry.id   AF-A0A3D4B050-F1
#
_cell.length_a   1.000
_cell.length_b   1.000
_cell.length_c   1.000
_cell.angle_alpha   90.00
_cell.angle_beta   90.00
_cell.angle_gamma   90.00
#
_symmetry.space_group_name_H-M   'P 1'
#
loop_
_entity.id
_entity.type
_entity.pdbx_description
1 polymer ?
#
loop_
_entity_poly.entity_id
_entity_poly.type
_entity_poly.pdbx_seq_one_letter_code
_entity_poly.pdbx_strand_id
1 'polypeptide(L)'
;MKTMPHSCNHLTLWYAQPAQKWVEALPVGNGRLGAMVFGGTAVEHLQFNEDTLWTGRPHAYHNKGASGHLSAVRTHLFEGRQAQAQRVAQ
;
A
#
# COMPACT_ATOMS: atom_id res chain seq x y z
N MET A 1 23.43 -23.04 25.66
CA MET A 1 23.61 -21.82 26.48
C MET A 1 23.72 -20.62 25.54
N LYS A 2 22.61 -19.92 25.28
CA LYS A 2 22.60 -18.61 24.61
C LYS A 2 21.37 -17.86 25.14
N THR A 3 21.64 -16.89 25.99
CA THR A 3 20.66 -16.15 26.78
C THR A 3 19.80 -15.26 25.87
N MET A 4 18.47 -15.48 25.90
CA MET A 4 17.50 -14.50 25.40
C MET A 4 17.65 -13.21 26.23
N PRO A 5 17.69 -12.01 25.62
CA PRO A 5 17.73 -10.78 26.40
C PRO A 5 16.49 -10.68 27.30
N HIS A 6 16.73 -10.68 28.62
CA HIS A 6 15.73 -10.56 29.67
C HIS A 6 15.32 -9.09 29.85
N SER A 7 14.62 -8.54 28.88
CA SER A 7 13.71 -7.42 29.10
C SER A 7 12.49 -7.66 28.23
N CYS A 8 11.42 -8.17 28.83
CA CYS A 8 10.13 -8.34 28.16
C CYS A 8 9.50 -6.95 27.99
N ASN A 9 10.06 -6.17 27.07
CA ASN A 9 9.45 -4.95 26.60
C ASN A 9 8.40 -5.38 25.59
N HIS A 10 7.12 -5.29 25.97
CA HIS A 10 5.96 -5.83 25.23
C HIS A 10 5.83 -5.26 23.79
N LEU A 11 6.67 -4.28 23.43
CA LEU A 11 6.70 -3.60 22.14
C LEU A 11 7.87 -4.04 21.24
N THR A 12 8.51 -5.19 21.52
CA THR A 12 9.63 -5.69 20.71
C THR A 12 9.18 -6.87 19.85
N LEU A 13 9.47 -6.79 18.54
CA LEU A 13 9.35 -7.91 17.61
C LEU A 13 10.73 -8.57 17.45
N TRP A 14 10.85 -9.85 17.79
CA TRP A 14 12.11 -10.61 17.74
C TRP A 14 11.90 -11.98 17.11
N TYR A 15 12.84 -12.41 16.27
CA TYR A 15 12.78 -13.66 15.52
C TYR A 15 14.12 -14.40 15.60
N ALA A 16 14.07 -15.72 15.67
CA ALA A 16 15.27 -16.55 15.81
C ALA A 16 15.93 -16.94 14.47
N GLN A 17 15.29 -16.59 13.35
CA GLN A 17 15.73 -16.96 12.00
C GLN A 17 15.59 -15.77 11.04
N PRO A 18 16.44 -15.68 10.00
CA PRO A 18 16.31 -14.69 8.95
C PRO A 18 15.02 -14.87 8.15
N ALA A 19 14.49 -13.78 7.60
CA ALA A 19 13.36 -13.79 6.69
C ALA A 19 13.74 -14.44 5.36
N GLN A 20 12.90 -15.34 4.86
CA GLN A 20 13.04 -15.91 3.51
C GLN A 20 12.09 -15.22 2.52
N LYS A 21 10.99 -14.67 3.02
CA LYS A 21 9.99 -13.95 2.22
C LYS A 21 9.86 -12.51 2.69
N TRP A 22 9.43 -11.65 1.79
CA TRP A 22 9.23 -10.22 2.07
C TRP A 22 8.29 -9.96 3.27
N VAL A 23 7.23 -10.75 3.41
CA VAL A 23 6.26 -10.62 4.51
C VAL A 23 6.82 -10.98 5.90
N GLU A 24 7.98 -11.63 5.95
CA GLU A 24 8.68 -11.99 7.18
C GLU A 24 9.75 -10.95 7.56
N ALA A 25 10.11 -10.07 6.62
CA ALA A 25 11.12 -9.04 6.83
C ALA A 25 10.56 -7.91 7.70
N LEU A 26 11.44 -7.25 8.46
CA LEU A 26 11.04 -6.23 9.43
C LEU A 26 11.03 -4.84 8.78
N PRO A 27 9.89 -4.12 8.82
CA PRO A 27 9.80 -2.77 8.28
C PRO A 27 10.47 -1.76 9.22
N VAL A 28 11.30 -0.90 8.66
CA VAL A 28 11.81 0.32 9.31
C VAL A 28 11.57 1.52 8.40
N GLY A 29 11.35 2.70 8.95
CA GLY A 29 11.15 3.88 8.13
C GLY A 29 11.04 5.18 8.91
N ASN A 30 11.24 6.29 8.21
CA ASN A 30 11.16 7.65 8.76
C ASN A 30 10.02 8.49 8.13
N GLY A 31 9.04 7.82 7.52
CA GLY A 31 7.92 8.45 6.81
C GLY A 31 8.17 8.72 5.32
N ARG A 32 9.42 9.01 4.93
CA ARG A 32 9.80 9.21 3.52
C ARG A 32 10.50 7.98 2.93
N LEU A 33 11.47 7.47 3.67
CA LEU A 33 12.21 6.27 3.32
C LEU A 33 11.72 5.11 4.19
N GLY A 34 11.51 3.98 3.53
CA GLY A 34 11.23 2.69 4.17
C GLY A 34 12.28 1.67 3.77
N ALA A 35 12.54 0.71 4.65
CA ALA A 35 13.33 -0.47 4.32
C ALA A 35 12.74 -1.72 4.97
N MET A 36 12.92 -2.86 4.30
CA MET A 36 12.58 -4.17 4.81
C MET A 36 13.87 -4.93 5.09
N VAL A 37 14.06 -5.32 6.35
CA VAL A 37 15.28 -5.98 6.84
C VAL A 37 15.08 -7.49 6.88
N PHE A 38 15.91 -8.25 6.17
CA PHE A 38 15.79 -9.70 6.07
C PHE A 38 16.62 -10.46 7.12
N GLY A 39 17.72 -9.90 7.62
CA GLY A 39 18.55 -10.48 8.67
C GLY A 39 19.42 -11.67 8.24
N GLY A 40 19.76 -11.76 6.95
CA GLY A 40 20.59 -12.81 6.36
C GLY A 40 22.01 -12.84 6.96
N THR A 41 22.44 -14.02 7.40
CA THR A 41 23.69 -14.16 8.18
C THR A 41 24.98 -14.07 7.35
N ALA A 42 24.95 -14.50 6.09
CA ALA A 42 26.10 -14.44 5.19
C ALA A 42 26.02 -13.26 4.20
N VAL A 43 24.82 -12.99 3.69
CA VAL A 43 24.51 -11.87 2.81
C VAL A 43 23.21 -11.26 3.29
N GLU A 44 23.26 -9.99 3.68
CA GLU A 44 22.09 -9.24 4.10
C GLU A 44 21.34 -8.71 2.87
N HIS A 45 20.01 -8.72 2.95
CA HIS A 45 19.16 -8.09 1.95
C HIS A 45 18.32 -7.00 2.61
N LEU A 46 18.56 -5.76 2.20
CA LEU A 46 17.75 -4.61 2.56
C LEU A 46 17.00 -4.14 1.32
N GLN A 47 15.69 -4.33 1.31
CA GLN A 47 14.85 -3.72 0.27
C GLN A 47 14.51 -2.30 0.71
N PHE A 48 14.64 -1.31 -0.18
CA PHE A 48 14.33 0.09 0.11
C PHE A 48 13.13 0.59 -0.69
N ASN A 49 12.33 1.45 -0.06
CA ASN A 49 11.24 2.20 -0.68
C ASN A 49 11.43 3.70 -0.41
N GLU A 50 10.99 4.50 -1.38
CA GLU A 50 10.85 5.95 -1.25
C GLU A 50 9.40 6.32 -1.60
N ASP A 51 8.76 7.10 -0.75
CA ASP A 51 7.31 7.36 -0.78
C ASP A 51 6.83 8.12 -2.03
N THR A 52 7.70 8.88 -2.69
CA THR A 52 7.39 9.65 -3.91
C THR A 52 7.76 8.92 -5.20
N LEU A 53 8.36 7.72 -5.12
CA LEU A 53 8.74 6.94 -6.27
C LEU A 53 7.53 6.25 -6.92
N TRP A 54 6.76 7.04 -7.66
CA TRP A 54 5.61 6.60 -8.43
C TRP A 54 5.91 6.62 -9.92
N THR A 55 5.33 5.67 -10.65
CA THR A 55 5.36 5.72 -12.11
C THR A 55 4.31 6.71 -12.62
N GLY A 56 4.61 7.34 -13.75
CA GLY A 56 3.72 8.32 -14.37
C GLY A 56 4.23 9.75 -14.26
N ARG A 57 3.36 10.68 -14.61
CA ARG A 57 3.61 12.13 -14.63
C ARG A 57 2.30 12.83 -14.23
N PRO A 58 2.33 14.11 -13.85
CA PRO A 58 1.12 14.88 -13.62
C PRO A 58 0.14 14.70 -14.79
N HIS A 59 -1.02 14.12 -14.50
CA HIS A 59 -2.03 13.80 -15.48
C HIS A 59 -3.39 14.28 -14.98
N ALA A 60 -4.15 14.93 -15.86
CA ALA A 60 -5.51 15.32 -15.55
C ALA A 60 -6.40 14.08 -15.66
N TYR A 61 -6.67 13.41 -14.54
CA TYR A 61 -7.56 12.24 -14.47
C TYR A 61 -9.04 12.57 -14.71
N HIS A 62 -9.37 13.80 -15.11
CA HIS A 62 -10.73 14.20 -15.42
C HIS A 62 -11.18 13.61 -16.75
N ASN A 63 -12.30 12.87 -16.73
CA ASN A 63 -12.96 12.43 -17.95
C ASN A 63 -13.64 13.64 -18.63
N LYS A 64 -13.16 14.00 -19.83
CA LYS A 64 -13.71 15.11 -20.63
C LYS A 64 -15.16 14.81 -20.99
N GLY A 65 -16.10 15.62 -20.51
CA GLY A 65 -17.53 15.46 -20.78
C GLY A 65 -18.31 14.69 -19.70
N ALA A 66 -17.67 14.27 -18.60
CA ALA A 66 -18.35 13.61 -17.48
C ALA A 66 -19.47 14.47 -16.85
N SER A 67 -19.30 15.80 -16.83
CA SER A 67 -20.33 16.72 -16.32
C SER A 67 -21.64 16.67 -17.12
N GLY A 68 -21.58 16.36 -18.42
CA GLY A 68 -22.77 16.24 -19.28
C GLY A 68 -23.64 15.03 -18.93
N HIS A 69 -23.05 13.99 -18.35
CA HIS A 69 -23.74 12.74 -17.98
C HIS A 69 -24.36 12.79 -16.58
N LEU A 70 -23.99 13.80 -15.77
CA LEU A 70 -24.39 13.90 -14.36
C LEU A 70 -25.91 13.98 -14.16
N SER A 71 -26.63 14.68 -15.04
CA SER A 71 -28.09 14.78 -14.97
C SER A 71 -28.75 13.43 -15.23
N ALA A 72 -28.31 12.72 -16.27
CA ALA A 72 -28.87 11.42 -16.66
C ALA A 72 -28.55 10.34 -15.61
N VAL A 73 -27.35 10.35 -15.02
CA VAL A 73 -26.98 9.48 -13.90
C VAL A 73 -27.89 9.74 -12.70
N ARG A 74 -28.12 11.00 -12.30
CA ARG A 74 -29.01 11.35 -11.19
C ARG A 74 -30.44 10.87 -11.43
N THR A 75 -30.98 11.12 -12.62
CA THR A 75 -32.31 10.66 -13.03
C THR A 75 -32.44 9.13 -12.90
N HIS A 76 -31.49 8.37 -13.44
CA HIS A 76 -31.50 6.90 -13.32
C HIS A 76 -31.36 6.40 -11.88
N LEU A 77 -30.60 7.08 -11.02
CA LEU A 77 -30.48 6.73 -9.61
C LEU A 77 -31.79 6.99 -8.84
N PHE A 78 -32.44 8.12 -9.07
CA PHE A 78 -33.73 8.44 -8.41
C PHE A 78 -34.87 7.54 -8.86
N GLU A 79 -34.80 7.00 -10.07
CA GLU A 79 -35.78 6.05 -10.61
C GLU A 79 -35.43 4.57 -10.30
N GLY A 80 -34.44 4.32 -9.43
CA GLY A 80 -34.02 2.96 -9.01
C GLY A 80 -33.31 2.14 -10.10
N ARG A 81 -32.96 2.75 -11.23
CA ARG A 81 -32.35 2.12 -12.41
C ARG A 81 -30.82 2.15 -12.35
N GLN A 82 -30.25 1.43 -11.39
CA GLN A 82 -28.80 1.41 -11.12
C GLN A 82 -27.96 0.94 -12.31
N ALA A 83 -28.41 -0.08 -13.04
CA ALA A 83 -27.70 -0.62 -14.21
C ALA A 83 -27.65 0.37 -15.40
N GLN A 84 -28.62 1.26 -15.50
CA GLN A 84 -28.65 2.33 -16.50
C GLN A 84 -27.78 3.50 -16.04
N ALA A 85 -27.80 3.85 -14.76
CA ALA A 85 -26.93 4.88 -14.18
C ALA A 85 -25.44 4.56 -14.40
N GLN A 86 -25.02 3.31 -14.16
CA GLN A 86 -23.64 2.90 -14.37
C GLN A 86 -23.20 2.96 -15.84
N ARG A 87 -24.08 2.57 -16.77
CA ARG A 87 -23.80 2.64 -18.22
C ARG A 87 -23.58 4.06 -18.73
N VAL A 88 -24.25 5.04 -18.13
CA VAL A 88 -24.15 6.46 -18.52
C VAL A 88 -22.96 7.15 -17.82
N ALA A 89 -22.39 6.52 -16.78
CA ALA A 89 -21.25 7.03 -16.02
C ALA A 89 -19.88 6.48 -16.46
N GLN A 90 -19.86 5.45 -17.32
CA GLN A 90 -18.65 4.88 -17.93
C GLN A 90 -18.18 5.73 -19.11
#